data_AF-A0AAW9ICX6-F1
#
_entry.id   AF-A0AAW9ICX6-F1
#
_cell.length_a   1.000
_cell.length_b   1.000
_cell.length_c   1.000
_cell.angle_alpha   90.00
_cell.angle_beta   90.00
_cell.angle_gamma   90.00
#
_symmetry.space_group_name_H-M   'P 1'
#
loop_
_entity.id
_entity.type
_entity.pdbx_description
1 polymer ?
#
loop_
_entity_poly.entity_id
_entity_poly.type
_entity_poly.pdbx_seq_one_letter_code
_entity_poly.pdbx_strand_id
1 'polypeptide(L)'
;MEGISVFGSIYKTYEYDMFKFIKGNRKLNVANVNKLERSMKEEQLIIPIAVNENYEIIDGQHRLSCCKKLRLPVYYYILNGYSQEQMKRANLISTNWNKDDFLNAYVIQELNDYITFYDIKECYGIRTTDLIKIISRVKKVSTVSLNLDFEKGRLSIDEEEKEEILEFLFSLEDFSGFSDYKRSKFISAFLDLYYYKKYEHKVMQTKLLTNSASLIQQSTKEEYISLLCKIYCNRNRQGNKFYYDIKTKKFYTTELD
;
A
#
# COMPACT_ATOMS: atom_id res chain seq x y z
N MET A 1 -8.00 0.34 -48.80
CA MET A 1 -7.37 0.48 -47.46
C MET A 1 -6.97 1.94 -47.27
N GLU A 2 -7.93 2.85 -47.28
CA GLU A 2 -7.68 4.22 -46.82
C GLU A 2 -7.64 4.17 -45.29
N GLY A 3 -6.55 4.67 -44.69
CA GLY A 3 -6.38 4.72 -43.23
C GLY A 3 -5.38 3.74 -42.61
N ILE A 4 -4.64 2.94 -43.40
CA ILE A 4 -3.54 2.12 -42.88
C ILE A 4 -2.20 2.77 -43.24
N SER A 5 -1.41 3.13 -42.22
CA SER A 5 -0.04 3.61 -42.38
C SER A 5 0.93 2.79 -41.53
N VAL A 6 2.15 2.61 -42.03
CA VAL A 6 3.21 1.93 -41.28
C VAL A 6 3.82 2.91 -40.28
N PHE A 7 3.77 2.57 -38.99
CA PHE A 7 4.30 3.41 -37.91
C PHE A 7 5.75 3.09 -37.54
N GLY A 8 6.21 1.85 -37.73
CA GLY A 8 7.57 1.45 -37.38
C GLY A 8 7.87 -0.02 -37.68
N SER A 9 9.07 -0.45 -37.30
CA SER A 9 9.55 -1.83 -37.48
C SER A 9 9.65 -2.57 -36.14
N ILE A 10 9.38 -3.87 -36.17
CA ILE A 10 9.67 -4.80 -35.07
C ILE A 10 11.02 -5.46 -35.36
N TYR A 11 11.92 -5.37 -34.41
CA TYR A 11 13.25 -5.94 -34.44
C TYR A 11 13.32 -7.20 -33.56
N LYS A 12 14.28 -8.08 -33.85
CA LYS A 12 14.54 -9.31 -33.09
C LYS A 12 16.03 -9.38 -32.74
N THR A 13 16.34 -9.65 -31.47
CA THR A 13 17.74 -9.75 -30.99
C THR A 13 17.90 -10.80 -29.90
N TYR A 14 19.11 -11.31 -29.71
CA TYR A 14 19.51 -12.09 -28.53
C TYR A 14 20.42 -11.28 -27.58
N GLU A 15 20.79 -10.05 -27.96
CA GLU A 15 21.63 -9.17 -27.17
C GLU A 15 20.80 -8.52 -26.06
N TYR A 16 20.74 -9.15 -24.89
CA TYR A 16 19.93 -8.66 -23.77
C TYR A 16 20.49 -7.38 -23.13
N ASP A 17 21.81 -7.20 -23.19
CA ASP A 17 22.52 -6.15 -22.44
C ASP A 17 22.48 -4.79 -23.16
N MET A 18 21.91 -4.73 -24.37
CA MET A 18 21.64 -3.45 -25.06
C MET A 18 20.50 -2.67 -24.40
N PHE A 19 19.62 -3.35 -23.65
CA PHE A 19 18.44 -2.74 -23.03
C PHE A 19 18.76 -2.18 -21.64
N LYS A 20 18.32 -0.95 -21.39
CA LYS A 20 18.55 -0.24 -20.12
C LYS A 20 17.25 -0.11 -19.33
N PHE A 21 17.34 -0.30 -18.02
CA PHE A 21 16.21 -0.03 -17.13
C PHE A 21 16.15 1.47 -16.81
N ILE A 22 14.97 2.07 -16.95
CA ILE A 22 14.75 3.46 -16.53
C ILE A 22 14.70 3.51 -15.00
N LYS A 23 15.43 4.47 -14.40
CA LYS A 23 15.41 4.72 -12.94
C LYS A 23 13.97 5.10 -12.53
N GLY A 24 13.38 4.34 -11.61
CA GLY A 24 11.98 4.51 -11.19
C GLY A 24 10.97 3.53 -11.82
N ASN A 25 11.40 2.65 -12.74
CA ASN A 25 10.57 1.54 -13.18
C ASN A 25 10.31 0.54 -12.04
N ARG A 26 9.13 -0.09 -12.07
CA ARG A 26 8.65 -1.05 -11.06
C ARG A 26 9.66 -2.19 -10.85
N LYS A 27 9.88 -2.61 -9.60
CA LYS A 27 10.61 -3.87 -9.29
C LYS A 27 9.94 -5.05 -10.01
N LEU A 28 10.73 -5.98 -10.52
CA LEU A 28 10.21 -7.19 -11.18
C LEU A 28 9.41 -8.04 -10.17
N ASN A 29 8.09 -8.11 -10.34
CA ASN A 29 7.24 -9.04 -9.61
C ASN A 29 7.52 -10.49 -10.02
N VAL A 30 8.15 -11.25 -9.14
CA VAL A 30 8.56 -12.65 -9.36
C VAL A 30 7.39 -13.56 -9.72
N ALA A 31 6.19 -13.37 -9.16
CA ALA A 31 5.03 -14.20 -9.47
C ALA A 31 4.56 -14.01 -10.93
N ASN A 32 4.54 -12.76 -11.40
CA ASN A 32 4.18 -12.44 -12.79
C ASN A 32 5.26 -12.95 -13.77
N VAL A 33 6.53 -12.82 -13.41
CA VAL A 33 7.65 -13.39 -14.17
C VAL A 33 7.49 -14.91 -14.28
N ASN A 34 7.21 -15.61 -13.18
CA ASN A 34 7.06 -17.07 -13.20
C ASN A 34 5.88 -17.53 -14.07
N LYS A 35 4.74 -16.82 -14.01
CA LYS A 35 3.58 -17.12 -14.87
C LYS A 35 3.90 -16.90 -16.35
N LEU A 36 4.55 -15.77 -16.67
CA LEU A 36 4.97 -15.45 -18.03
C LEU A 36 6.03 -16.42 -18.54
N GLU A 37 6.98 -16.82 -17.70
CA GLU A 37 8.01 -17.80 -17.99
C GLU A 37 7.40 -19.15 -18.38
N ARG A 38 6.40 -19.63 -17.62
CA ARG A 38 5.70 -20.89 -17.94
C ARG A 38 5.04 -20.82 -19.32
N SER A 39 4.32 -19.73 -19.60
CA SER A 39 3.68 -19.52 -20.91
C SER A 39 4.71 -19.47 -22.04
N MET A 40 5.84 -18.78 -21.85
CA MET A 40 6.90 -18.68 -22.87
C MET A 40 7.66 -19.99 -23.11
N LYS A 41 7.72 -20.90 -22.13
CA LYS A 41 8.27 -22.25 -22.31
C LYS A 41 7.38 -23.12 -23.20
N GLU A 42 6.07 -22.93 -23.11
CA GLU A 42 5.09 -23.64 -23.94
C GLU A 42 5.11 -23.07 -25.38
N GLU A 43 4.99 -21.75 -25.50
CA GLU A 43 5.10 -21.05 -26.79
C GLU A 43 5.50 -19.58 -26.59
N GLN A 44 6.53 -19.13 -27.31
CA GLN A 44 6.89 -17.72 -27.31
C GLN A 44 6.05 -16.94 -28.33
N LEU A 45 5.00 -16.27 -27.86
CA LEU A 45 4.25 -15.32 -28.67
C LEU A 45 5.10 -14.11 -29.08
N ILE A 46 4.95 -13.65 -30.32
CA ILE A 46 5.60 -12.44 -30.86
C ILE A 46 4.92 -11.20 -30.30
N ILE A 47 5.27 -10.87 -29.06
CA ILE A 47 4.83 -9.66 -28.37
C ILE A 47 6.10 -8.85 -28.09
N PRO A 48 6.34 -7.76 -28.82
CA PRO A 48 7.56 -6.99 -28.67
C PRO A 48 7.56 -6.15 -27.38
N ILE A 49 8.75 -5.85 -26.86
CA ILE A 49 8.95 -4.83 -25.81
C ILE A 49 9.03 -3.44 -26.45
N ALA A 50 8.64 -2.40 -25.70
CA ALA A 50 8.72 -1.02 -26.14
C ALA A 50 9.97 -0.36 -25.55
N VAL A 51 10.80 0.23 -26.40
CA VAL A 51 12.00 0.97 -25.97
C VAL A 51 12.03 2.37 -26.57
N ASN A 52 12.71 3.30 -25.92
CA ASN A 52 13.01 4.60 -26.53
C ASN A 52 14.25 4.53 -27.43
N GLU A 53 14.62 5.68 -28.00
CA GLU A 53 15.78 5.85 -28.87
C GLU A 53 17.13 5.47 -28.21
N ASN A 54 17.19 5.49 -26.88
CA ASN A 54 18.37 5.12 -26.07
C ASN A 54 18.37 3.65 -25.64
N TYR A 55 17.44 2.83 -26.14
CA TYR A 55 17.18 1.44 -25.73
C TYR A 55 16.77 1.31 -24.25
N GLU A 56 16.23 2.37 -23.67
CA GLU A 56 15.64 2.31 -22.34
C GLU A 56 14.24 1.72 -22.42
N ILE A 57 13.96 0.75 -21.54
CA ILE A 57 12.72 -0.01 -21.55
C ILE A 57 11.58 0.87 -21.05
N ILE A 58 10.65 1.18 -21.97
CA ILE A 58 9.38 1.84 -21.68
C ILE A 58 8.44 0.79 -21.08
N ASP A 59 8.23 -0.31 -21.82
CA ASP A 59 7.35 -1.41 -21.40
C ASP A 59 7.94 -2.79 -21.79
N GLY A 60 7.60 -3.83 -21.03
CA GLY A 60 8.04 -5.20 -21.30
C GLY A 60 9.22 -5.69 -20.46
N GLN A 61 9.53 -5.04 -19.34
CA GLN A 61 10.63 -5.44 -18.45
C GLN A 61 10.56 -6.90 -17.96
N HIS A 62 9.37 -7.41 -17.61
CA HIS A 62 9.19 -8.82 -17.21
C HIS A 62 9.48 -9.76 -18.39
N ARG A 63 9.06 -9.36 -19.59
CA ARG A 63 9.29 -10.13 -20.82
C ARG A 63 10.77 -10.20 -21.16
N LEU A 64 11.49 -9.07 -21.08
CA LEU A 64 12.95 -9.07 -21.23
C LEU A 64 13.61 -10.03 -20.22
N SER A 65 13.20 -9.95 -18.95
CA SER A 65 13.73 -10.84 -17.90
C SER A 65 13.46 -12.32 -18.20
N CYS A 66 12.26 -12.68 -18.67
CA CYS A 66 11.93 -14.04 -19.08
C CYS A 66 12.73 -14.49 -20.30
N CYS A 67 12.84 -13.65 -21.34
CA CYS A 67 13.63 -13.94 -22.53
C CYS A 67 15.10 -14.20 -22.17
N LYS A 68 15.69 -13.37 -21.29
CA LYS A 68 17.07 -13.56 -20.81
C LYS A 68 17.23 -14.88 -20.04
N LYS A 69 16.28 -15.20 -19.16
CA LYS A 69 16.29 -16.45 -18.38
C LYS A 69 16.13 -17.70 -19.24
N LEU A 70 15.26 -17.64 -20.25
CA LEU A 70 14.95 -18.75 -21.15
C LEU A 70 15.85 -18.82 -22.39
N ARG A 71 16.77 -17.86 -22.56
CA ARG A 71 17.62 -17.71 -23.74
C ARG A 71 16.81 -17.61 -25.04
N LEU A 72 15.65 -16.96 -24.96
CA LEU A 72 14.76 -16.71 -26.08
C LEU A 72 15.06 -15.35 -26.72
N PRO A 73 14.80 -15.16 -28.03
CA PRO A 73 14.96 -13.86 -28.66
C PRO A 73 14.03 -12.82 -28.04
N VAL A 74 14.47 -11.57 -28.01
CA VAL A 74 13.65 -10.41 -27.65
C VAL A 74 13.14 -9.78 -28.93
N TYR A 75 11.83 -9.64 -29.04
CA TYR A 75 11.21 -8.80 -30.05
C TYR A 75 11.05 -7.40 -29.45
N TYR A 76 11.34 -6.33 -30.20
CA TYR A 76 11.21 -4.97 -29.70
C TYR A 76 10.88 -3.97 -30.82
N TYR A 77 10.32 -2.82 -30.47
CA TYR A 77 10.17 -1.69 -31.37
C TYR A 77 10.59 -0.40 -30.67
N ILE A 78 11.06 0.56 -31.47
CA ILE A 78 11.60 1.83 -30.98
C ILE A 78 10.52 2.91 -31.12
N LEU A 79 10.18 3.55 -30.00
CA LEU A 79 9.30 4.70 -29.95
C LEU A 79 10.13 5.99 -30.10
N ASN A 80 10.22 6.48 -31.34
CA ASN A 80 10.92 7.73 -31.65
C ASN A 80 10.07 8.94 -31.24
N GLY A 81 10.71 9.99 -30.72
CA GLY A 81 10.08 11.29 -30.44
C GLY A 81 9.12 11.34 -29.24
N TYR A 82 9.03 10.29 -28.43
CA TYR A 82 8.30 10.36 -27.16
C TYR A 82 9.05 11.30 -26.19
N SER A 83 8.39 12.37 -25.75
CA SER A 83 8.92 13.19 -24.67
C SER A 83 8.97 12.37 -23.37
N GLN A 84 9.86 12.73 -22.45
CA GLN A 84 9.94 12.10 -21.11
C GLN A 84 8.57 12.09 -20.40
N GLU A 85 7.73 13.10 -20.64
CA GLU A 85 6.35 13.13 -20.13
C GLU A 85 5.42 12.12 -20.80
N GLN A 86 5.52 11.92 -22.11
CA GLN A 86 4.71 10.93 -22.83
C GLN A 86 5.11 9.50 -22.46
N MET A 87 6.42 9.25 -22.26
CA MET A 87 6.92 7.99 -21.71
C MET A 87 6.35 7.71 -20.32
N LYS A 88 6.39 8.71 -19.42
CA LYS A 88 5.77 8.61 -18.10
C LYS A 88 4.27 8.35 -18.18
N ARG A 89 3.53 9.02 -19.08
CA ARG A 89 2.10 8.78 -19.30
C ARG A 89 1.82 7.37 -19.83
N ALA A 90 2.58 6.88 -20.80
CA ALA A 90 2.42 5.53 -21.34
C ALA A 90 2.65 4.45 -20.25
N ASN A 91 3.66 4.65 -19.39
CA ASN A 91 3.97 3.75 -18.28
C ASN A 91 2.93 3.79 -17.14
N LEU A 92 2.25 4.93 -16.95
CA LEU A 92 1.15 5.06 -16.01
C LEU A 92 -0.15 4.42 -16.53
N ILE A 93 -0.38 4.46 -17.85
CA ILE A 93 -1.62 3.98 -18.48
C ILE A 93 -1.60 2.46 -18.71
N SER A 94 -0.46 1.84 -19.01
CA SER A 94 -0.41 0.43 -19.42
C SER A 94 -0.56 -0.59 -18.28
N THR A 95 -0.55 -0.17 -17.01
CA THR A 95 -0.52 -1.12 -15.88
C THR A 95 -1.26 -0.64 -14.63
N ASN A 96 -1.95 -1.57 -13.95
CA ASN A 96 -2.50 -1.37 -12.61
C ASN A 96 -1.34 -1.34 -11.59
N TRP A 97 -0.78 -0.16 -11.32
CA TRP A 97 0.16 0.06 -10.23
C TRP A 97 -0.53 -0.25 -8.89
N ASN A 98 0.12 -1.02 -8.02
CA ASN A 98 -0.32 -1.13 -6.64
C ASN A 98 0.33 -0.02 -5.79
N LYS A 99 -0.15 0.18 -4.57
CA LYS A 99 0.33 1.26 -3.70
C LYS A 99 1.80 1.12 -3.32
N ASP A 100 2.33 -0.09 -3.18
CA ASP A 100 3.74 -0.29 -2.90
C ASP A 100 4.61 0.06 -4.11
N ASP A 101 4.12 -0.15 -5.34
CA ASP A 101 4.82 0.28 -6.55
C ASP A 101 4.96 1.81 -6.57
N PHE A 102 3.87 2.54 -6.29
CA PHE A 102 3.89 3.99 -6.17
C PHE A 102 4.86 4.45 -5.08
N LEU A 103 4.78 3.88 -3.88
CA LEU A 103 5.67 4.19 -2.76
C LEU A 103 7.15 4.05 -3.16
N ASN A 104 7.51 2.90 -3.73
CA ASN A 104 8.88 2.63 -4.13
C ASN A 104 9.36 3.61 -5.22
N ALA A 105 8.51 3.95 -6.19
CA ALA A 105 8.87 4.90 -7.24
C ALA A 105 9.11 6.31 -6.69
N TYR A 106 8.35 6.75 -5.69
CA TYR A 106 8.53 8.06 -5.06
C TYR A 106 9.71 8.12 -4.09
N VAL A 107 10.02 7.00 -3.40
CA VAL A 107 11.27 6.88 -2.62
C VAL A 107 12.50 6.97 -3.52
N ILE A 108 12.50 6.32 -4.69
CA ILE A 108 13.60 6.41 -5.68
C ILE A 108 13.75 7.83 -6.24
N GLN A 109 12.66 8.59 -6.28
CA GLN A 109 12.63 10.01 -6.69
C GLN A 109 12.98 10.96 -5.54
N GLU A 110 13.35 10.44 -4.37
CA GLU A 110 13.79 11.21 -3.20
C GLU A 110 12.71 12.19 -2.68
N LEU A 111 11.43 11.80 -2.78
CA LEU A 111 10.34 12.57 -2.17
C LEU A 111 10.28 12.30 -0.66
N ASN A 112 10.60 13.30 0.16
CA ASN A 112 10.75 13.19 1.62
C ASN A 112 9.54 12.61 2.35
N ASP A 113 8.31 13.02 1.98
CA ASP A 113 7.08 12.51 2.60
C ASP A 113 6.90 11.00 2.34
N TYR A 114 7.33 10.52 1.17
CA TYR A 114 7.27 9.10 0.82
C TYR A 114 8.40 8.29 1.45
N ILE A 115 9.58 8.89 1.66
CA ILE A 115 10.65 8.30 2.46
C ILE A 115 10.17 8.13 3.90
N THR A 116 9.61 9.19 4.50
CA THR A 116 9.05 9.16 5.86
C THR A 116 7.95 8.10 5.98
N PHE A 117 7.04 8.04 5.00
CA PHE A 117 6.01 7.01 4.95
C PHE A 117 6.63 5.60 4.92
N TYR A 118 7.64 5.38 4.07
CA TYR A 118 8.33 4.09 3.95
C TYR A 118 9.01 3.69 5.26
N ASP A 119 9.70 4.61 5.91
CA ASP A 119 10.41 4.34 7.17
C ASP A 119 9.44 3.97 8.30
N ILE A 120 8.33 4.71 8.43
CA ILE A 120 7.27 4.38 9.40
C ILE A 120 6.68 3.00 9.11
N LYS A 121 6.39 2.72 7.84
CA LYS A 121 5.81 1.45 7.39
C LYS A 121 6.71 0.27 7.75
N GLU A 122 8.01 0.36 7.47
CA GLU A 122 8.97 -0.72 7.75
C GLU A 122 9.24 -0.85 9.26
N CYS A 123 9.39 0.27 9.98
CA CYS A 123 9.65 0.27 11.42
C CYS A 123 8.55 -0.45 12.22
N TYR A 124 7.28 -0.16 11.91
CA TYR A 124 6.14 -0.77 12.61
C TYR A 124 5.59 -2.02 11.92
N GLY A 125 6.08 -2.40 10.74
CA GLY A 125 5.58 -3.55 9.99
C GLY A 125 4.10 -3.43 9.57
N ILE A 126 3.66 -2.21 9.24
CA ILE A 126 2.29 -1.91 8.84
C ILE A 126 2.15 -1.98 7.31
N ARG A 127 0.96 -2.32 6.80
CA ARG A 127 0.72 -2.31 5.34
C ARG A 127 0.41 -0.91 4.86
N THR A 128 0.79 -0.60 3.62
CA THR A 128 0.55 0.70 2.99
C THR A 128 -0.92 1.15 3.04
N THR A 129 -1.86 0.22 2.82
CA THR A 129 -3.29 0.53 2.94
C THR A 129 -3.74 0.90 4.35
N ASP A 130 -3.11 0.32 5.38
CA ASP A 130 -3.46 0.56 6.77
C ASP A 130 -2.80 1.86 7.27
N LEU A 131 -1.56 2.15 6.85
CA LEU A 131 -0.90 3.43 7.15
C LEU A 131 -1.62 4.61 6.49
N ILE A 132 -2.10 4.47 5.25
CA ILE A 132 -2.95 5.49 4.61
C ILE A 132 -4.23 5.75 5.43
N LYS A 133 -4.85 4.72 6.02
CA LYS A 133 -6.03 4.93 6.88
C LYS A 133 -5.70 5.70 8.15
N ILE A 134 -4.55 5.41 8.77
CA ILE A 134 -4.07 6.10 9.97
C ILE A 134 -3.81 7.57 9.64
N ILE A 135 -3.05 7.86 8.58
CA ILE A 135 -2.78 9.22 8.11
C ILE A 135 -4.09 9.96 7.79
N SER A 136 -5.02 9.30 7.09
CA SER A 136 -6.33 9.88 6.77
C SER A 136 -7.11 10.29 8.02
N ARG A 137 -7.00 9.52 9.10
CA ARG A 137 -7.65 9.82 10.38
C ARG A 137 -7.02 11.04 11.05
N VAL A 138 -5.70 11.08 11.14
CA VAL A 138 -4.89 12.18 11.71
C VAL A 138 -5.16 13.48 10.96
N LYS A 139 -5.00 13.46 9.63
CA LYS A 139 -5.24 14.62 8.75
C LYS A 139 -6.70 15.05 8.66
N LYS A 140 -7.64 14.25 9.21
CA LYS A 140 -9.09 14.47 9.12
C LYS A 140 -9.60 14.62 7.68
N VAL A 141 -8.93 13.96 6.73
CA VAL A 141 -9.33 13.91 5.31
C VAL A 141 -9.92 12.56 4.95
N SER A 142 -10.73 12.50 3.91
CA SER A 142 -11.27 11.21 3.45
C SER A 142 -10.15 10.30 2.95
N THR A 143 -10.25 9.01 3.26
CA THR A 143 -9.30 8.00 2.78
C THR A 143 -9.26 7.95 1.25
N VAL A 144 -10.38 8.26 0.57
CA VAL A 144 -10.45 8.33 -0.89
C VAL A 144 -9.57 9.46 -1.42
N SER A 145 -9.67 10.68 -0.86
CA SER A 145 -8.81 11.80 -1.25
C SER A 145 -7.34 11.48 -1.01
N LEU A 146 -7.01 10.96 0.17
CA LEU A 146 -5.63 10.67 0.52
C LEU A 146 -5.02 9.58 -0.39
N ASN A 147 -5.80 8.59 -0.81
CA ASN A 147 -5.34 7.61 -1.81
C ASN A 147 -5.02 8.28 -3.15
N LEU A 148 -5.86 9.21 -3.61
CA LEU A 148 -5.61 9.94 -4.85
C LEU A 148 -4.33 10.79 -4.76
N ASP A 149 -4.11 11.46 -3.63
CA ASP A 149 -2.91 12.26 -3.41
C ASP A 149 -1.67 11.38 -3.31
N PHE A 150 -1.77 10.24 -2.61
CA PHE A 150 -0.72 9.24 -2.52
C PHE A 150 -0.30 8.71 -3.90
N GLU A 151 -1.26 8.33 -4.75
CA GLU A 151 -1.01 7.82 -6.10
C GLU A 151 -0.53 8.89 -7.08
N LYS A 152 -0.76 10.18 -6.78
CA LYS A 152 -0.31 11.32 -7.60
C LYS A 152 1.02 11.94 -7.17
N GLY A 153 1.68 11.40 -6.14
CA GLY A 153 2.93 11.98 -5.64
C GLY A 153 2.72 13.25 -4.80
N ARG A 154 1.53 13.45 -4.23
CA ARG A 154 1.11 14.68 -3.52
C ARG A 154 0.87 14.47 -2.03
N LEU A 155 1.26 13.33 -1.48
CA LEU A 155 1.24 13.13 -0.03
C LEU A 155 2.14 14.17 0.64
N SER A 156 1.65 14.78 1.70
CA SER A 156 2.42 15.64 2.60
C SER A 156 2.05 15.29 4.04
N ILE A 157 3.07 15.13 4.89
CA ILE A 157 2.96 14.83 6.32
C ILE A 157 3.80 15.89 7.04
N ASP A 158 3.15 16.77 7.79
CA ASP A 158 3.89 17.71 8.63
C ASP A 158 4.38 17.03 9.93
N GLU A 159 5.22 17.71 10.72
CA GLU A 159 5.81 17.11 11.92
C GLU A 159 4.78 16.85 13.04
N GLU A 160 3.70 17.65 13.14
CA GLU A 160 2.63 17.42 14.13
C GLU A 160 1.83 16.16 13.77
N GLU A 161 1.43 16.04 12.51
CA GLU A 161 0.76 14.86 11.98
C GLU A 161 1.64 13.61 12.14
N LYS A 162 2.93 13.72 11.87
CA LYS A 162 3.90 12.63 12.04
C LYS A 162 4.01 12.19 13.51
N GLU A 163 4.07 13.13 14.45
CA GLU A 163 4.10 12.82 15.88
C GLU A 163 2.82 12.07 16.29
N GLU A 164 1.65 12.54 15.90
CA GLU A 164 0.37 11.88 16.20
C GLU A 164 0.26 10.47 15.58
N ILE A 165 0.78 10.28 14.36
CA ILE A 165 0.88 8.96 13.72
C ILE A 165 1.76 8.02 14.55
N LEU A 166 2.92 8.49 14.99
CA LEU A 166 3.88 7.70 15.78
C LEU A 166 3.32 7.36 17.16
N GLU A 167 2.62 8.28 17.83
CA GLU A 167 1.95 8.02 19.11
C GLU A 167 0.90 6.92 19.00
N PHE A 168 0.06 6.97 17.96
CA PHE A 168 -0.92 5.92 17.69
C PHE A 168 -0.25 4.57 17.44
N LEU A 169 0.80 4.54 16.62
CA LEU A 169 1.52 3.31 16.29
C LEU A 169 2.27 2.73 17.50
N PHE A 170 2.85 3.58 18.34
CA PHE A 170 3.44 3.17 19.61
C PHE A 170 2.38 2.55 20.53
N SER A 171 1.21 3.19 20.66
CA SER A 171 0.07 2.67 21.43
C SER A 171 -0.50 1.35 20.87
N LEU A 172 -0.36 1.11 19.56
CA LEU A 172 -0.76 -0.15 18.93
C LEU A 172 0.16 -1.32 19.36
N GLU A 173 1.43 -1.08 19.66
CA GLU A 173 2.38 -2.11 20.09
C GLU A 173 2.06 -2.71 21.47
N ASP A 174 1.26 -2.05 22.29
CA ASP A 174 0.75 -2.61 23.55
C ASP A 174 -0.14 -3.84 23.35
N PHE A 175 -0.61 -4.06 22.12
CA PHE A 175 -1.35 -5.26 21.72
C PHE A 175 -0.47 -6.35 21.10
N SER A 176 0.85 -6.22 21.14
CA SER A 176 1.80 -7.16 20.51
C SER A 176 1.68 -8.61 20.99
N GLY A 177 1.13 -8.85 22.18
CA GLY A 177 0.79 -10.20 22.68
C GLY A 177 -0.37 -10.88 21.95
N PHE A 178 -1.11 -10.16 21.10
CA PHE A 178 -2.22 -10.67 20.30
C PHE A 178 -1.85 -10.69 18.82
N SER A 179 -1.68 -11.88 18.22
CA SER A 179 -1.11 -12.05 16.88
C SER A 179 -1.80 -11.27 15.74
N ASP A 180 -3.08 -10.94 15.90
CA ASP A 180 -3.89 -10.27 14.89
C ASP A 180 -3.90 -8.73 15.02
N TYR A 181 -3.16 -8.14 15.98
CA TYR A 181 -3.16 -6.69 16.23
C TYR A 181 -2.76 -5.84 15.01
N LYS A 182 -1.91 -6.36 14.12
CA LYS A 182 -1.50 -5.69 12.87
C LYS A 182 -2.39 -6.01 11.66
N ARG A 183 -3.52 -6.70 11.84
CA ARG A 183 -4.50 -6.94 10.75
C ARG A 183 -5.38 -5.71 10.55
N SER A 184 -5.76 -5.41 9.30
CA SER A 184 -6.58 -4.20 8.96
C SER A 184 -7.81 -4.04 9.85
N LYS A 185 -8.52 -5.15 10.15
CA LYS A 185 -9.75 -5.10 10.94
C LYS A 185 -9.48 -4.63 12.37
N PHE A 186 -8.42 -5.16 12.98
CA PHE A 186 -7.99 -4.76 14.32
C PHE A 186 -7.49 -3.32 14.32
N ILE A 187 -6.55 -2.96 13.42
CA ILE A 187 -6.04 -1.59 13.30
C ILE A 187 -7.20 -0.61 13.12
N SER A 188 -8.14 -0.90 12.22
CA SER A 188 -9.30 -0.02 11.98
C SER A 188 -10.21 0.09 13.20
N ALA A 189 -10.38 -0.98 13.96
CA ALA A 189 -11.18 -0.98 15.19
C ALA A 189 -10.50 -0.19 16.31
N PHE A 190 -9.20 -0.41 16.50
CA PHE A 190 -8.41 0.31 17.48
C PHE A 190 -8.30 1.78 17.13
N LEU A 191 -8.14 2.13 15.85
CA LEU A 191 -8.12 3.52 15.37
C LEU A 191 -9.43 4.26 15.70
N ASP A 192 -10.60 3.63 15.48
CA ASP A 192 -11.88 4.22 15.86
C ASP A 192 -12.00 4.44 17.37
N LEU A 193 -11.54 3.48 18.17
CA LEU A 193 -11.57 3.56 19.62
C LEU A 193 -10.56 4.59 20.18
N TYR A 194 -9.34 4.61 19.65
CA TYR A 194 -8.26 5.49 20.09
C TYR A 194 -8.66 6.96 19.99
N TYR A 195 -9.35 7.32 18.90
CA TYR A 195 -9.86 8.66 18.65
C TYR A 195 -11.27 8.90 19.20
N TYR A 196 -11.81 8.00 20.02
CA TYR A 196 -13.08 8.22 20.67
C TYR A 196 -12.90 9.13 21.90
N LYS A 197 -13.72 10.18 22.03
CA LYS A 197 -13.55 11.24 23.04
C LYS A 197 -13.42 10.78 24.51
N LYS A 198 -13.97 9.62 24.88
CA LYS A 198 -13.91 9.07 26.25
C LYS A 198 -12.81 7.99 26.40
N TYR A 199 -11.97 7.79 25.40
CA TYR A 199 -10.89 6.81 25.43
C TYR A 199 -9.60 7.44 25.97
N GLU A 200 -8.97 6.76 26.93
CA GLU A 200 -7.69 7.12 27.51
C GLU A 200 -6.75 5.90 27.46
N HIS A 201 -5.66 5.98 26.69
CA HIS A 201 -4.84 4.81 26.41
C HIS A 201 -4.18 4.21 27.68
N LYS A 202 -3.80 5.03 28.66
CA LYS A 202 -3.27 4.57 29.97
C LYS A 202 -4.23 3.64 30.71
N VAL A 203 -5.54 3.87 30.59
CA VAL A 203 -6.56 2.98 31.15
C VAL A 203 -6.51 1.64 30.42
N MET A 204 -6.46 1.65 29.08
CA MET A 204 -6.35 0.42 28.28
C MET A 204 -5.11 -0.40 28.64
N GLN A 205 -3.93 0.23 28.77
CA GLN A 205 -2.69 -0.44 29.19
C GLN A 205 -2.90 -1.23 30.49
N THR A 206 -3.50 -0.59 31.50
CA THR A 206 -3.80 -1.23 32.79
C THR A 206 -4.77 -2.41 32.64
N LYS A 207 -5.75 -2.31 31.73
CA LYS A 207 -6.71 -3.39 31.44
C LYS A 207 -6.07 -4.55 30.70
N LEU A 208 -5.13 -4.29 29.79
CA LEU A 208 -4.40 -5.32 29.06
C LEU A 208 -3.54 -6.17 29.98
N LEU A 209 -2.89 -5.58 31.00
CA LEU A 209 -2.12 -6.34 32.00
C LEU A 209 -2.95 -7.40 32.75
N THR A 210 -4.25 -7.17 32.90
CA THR A 210 -5.15 -8.04 33.69
C THR A 210 -6.10 -8.88 32.84
N ASN A 211 -6.37 -8.49 31.59
CA ASN A 211 -7.39 -9.12 30.74
C ASN A 211 -6.91 -9.37 29.30
N SER A 212 -5.61 -9.35 29.01
CA SER A 212 -5.08 -9.63 27.67
C SER A 212 -5.56 -10.97 27.09
N ALA A 213 -5.76 -11.98 27.93
CA ALA A 213 -6.31 -13.28 27.52
C ALA A 213 -7.73 -13.21 26.92
N SER A 214 -8.46 -12.11 27.12
CA SER A 214 -9.78 -11.88 26.50
C SER A 214 -9.66 -11.39 25.05
N LEU A 215 -8.46 -11.01 24.57
CA LEU A 215 -8.22 -10.67 23.17
C LEU A 215 -8.27 -11.94 22.33
N ILE A 216 -9.43 -12.15 21.72
CA ILE A 216 -9.68 -13.26 20.80
C ILE A 216 -10.00 -12.71 19.42
N GLN A 217 -9.72 -13.51 18.39
CA GLN A 217 -10.00 -13.16 17.01
C GLN A 217 -11.49 -12.87 16.79
N GLN A 218 -11.76 -11.80 16.05
CA GLN A 218 -13.11 -11.41 15.63
C GLN A 218 -13.24 -11.40 14.12
N SER A 219 -14.47 -11.56 13.62
CA SER A 219 -14.74 -11.67 12.20
C SER A 219 -14.88 -10.29 11.52
N THR A 220 -15.31 -9.27 12.25
CA THR A 220 -15.56 -7.92 11.74
C THR A 220 -14.81 -6.83 12.53
N LYS A 221 -14.70 -5.63 11.93
CA LYS A 221 -14.17 -4.45 12.61
C LYS A 221 -15.05 -4.10 13.82
N GLU A 222 -16.36 -4.10 13.64
CA GLU A 222 -17.36 -3.75 14.63
C GLU A 222 -17.31 -4.66 15.87
N GLU A 223 -17.13 -5.96 15.67
CA GLU A 223 -16.90 -6.93 16.76
C GLU A 223 -15.61 -6.65 17.52
N TYR A 224 -14.52 -6.30 16.82
CA TYR A 224 -13.28 -5.89 17.48
C TYR A 224 -13.47 -4.63 18.32
N ILE A 225 -14.19 -3.61 17.83
CA ILE A 225 -14.48 -2.41 18.63
C ILE A 225 -15.27 -2.79 19.88
N SER A 226 -16.32 -3.61 19.74
CA SER A 226 -17.12 -4.07 20.87
C SER A 226 -16.28 -4.84 21.90
N LEU A 227 -15.38 -5.72 21.45
CA LEU A 227 -14.45 -6.44 22.31
C LEU A 227 -13.51 -5.50 23.06
N LEU A 228 -12.88 -4.55 22.36
CA LEU A 228 -11.97 -3.59 22.96
C LEU A 228 -12.69 -2.71 23.99
N CYS A 229 -13.93 -2.27 23.71
CA CYS A 229 -14.77 -1.57 24.69
C CYS A 229 -15.04 -2.40 25.95
N LYS A 230 -15.30 -3.71 25.80
CA LYS A 230 -15.52 -4.63 26.93
C LYS A 230 -14.27 -4.75 27.79
N ILE A 231 -13.09 -4.90 27.18
CA ILE A 231 -11.81 -4.95 27.89
C ILE A 231 -11.56 -3.63 28.62
N TYR A 232 -11.74 -2.51 27.92
CA TYR A 232 -11.55 -1.16 28.46
C TYR A 232 -12.46 -0.87 29.67
N CYS A 233 -13.75 -1.22 29.57
CA CYS A 233 -14.74 -0.94 30.60
C CYS A 233 -14.80 -1.99 31.73
N ASN A 234 -14.02 -3.07 31.63
CA ASN A 234 -14.08 -4.16 32.59
C ASN A 234 -13.75 -3.67 34.02
N ARG A 235 -14.67 -3.90 34.96
CA ARG A 235 -14.55 -3.53 36.38
C ARG A 235 -14.30 -2.03 36.65
N ASN A 236 -14.68 -1.12 35.75
CA ASN A 236 -14.64 0.32 36.06
C ASN A 236 -15.75 0.69 37.09
N ARG A 237 -15.36 1.38 38.17
CA ARG A 237 -16.30 2.09 39.07
C ARG A 237 -16.90 3.29 38.28
N GLN A 238 -18.14 3.67 38.60
CA GLN A 238 -18.99 4.60 37.83
C GLN A 238 -18.27 5.85 37.28
N GLY A 239 -18.59 6.24 36.02
CA GLY A 239 -18.15 7.50 35.38
C GLY A 239 -17.71 7.38 33.91
N ASN A 240 -16.94 6.35 33.55
CA ASN A 240 -16.36 6.19 32.21
C ASN A 240 -16.79 4.89 31.50
N LYS A 241 -18.10 4.60 31.52
CA LYS A 241 -18.64 3.41 30.84
C LYS A 241 -19.29 3.80 29.52
N PHE A 242 -18.75 3.23 28.45
CA PHE A 242 -19.33 3.31 27.11
C PHE A 242 -19.23 1.94 26.44
N TYR A 243 -20.06 1.72 25.43
CA TYR A 243 -20.02 0.52 24.63
C TYR A 243 -20.16 0.85 23.15
N TYR A 244 -19.79 -0.10 22.30
CA TYR A 244 -20.01 -0.01 20.86
C TYR A 244 -21.13 -0.97 20.47
N ASP A 245 -22.18 -0.42 19.87
CA ASP A 245 -23.28 -1.20 19.31
C ASP A 245 -22.94 -1.62 17.88
N ILE A 246 -22.86 -2.94 17.66
CA ILE A 246 -22.50 -3.53 16.37
C ILE A 246 -23.57 -3.28 15.31
N LYS A 247 -24.85 -3.20 15.70
CA LYS A 247 -25.97 -3.02 14.76
C LYS A 247 -26.05 -1.59 14.28
N THR A 248 -25.95 -0.62 15.19
CA THR A 248 -26.05 0.80 14.84
C THR A 248 -24.71 1.41 14.43
N LYS A 249 -23.60 0.69 14.68
CA LYS A 249 -22.22 1.09 14.40
C LYS A 249 -21.80 2.38 15.11
N LYS A 250 -22.31 2.58 16.32
CA LYS A 250 -22.10 3.79 17.12
C LYS A 250 -21.64 3.47 18.54
N PHE A 251 -20.92 4.41 19.12
CA PHE A 251 -20.60 4.42 20.54
C PHE A 251 -21.77 5.02 21.34
N TYR A 252 -22.06 4.43 22.49
CA TYR A 252 -23.08 4.88 23.44
C TYR A 252 -22.47 4.99 24.84
N THR A 253 -22.90 5.98 25.59
CA THR A 253 -22.60 6.12 27.02
C THR A 253 -23.64 5.38 27.84
N THR A 254 -23.24 4.82 28.98
CA THR A 254 -24.20 4.17 29.91
C THR A 254 -24.79 5.15 30.92
N GLU A 255 -24.48 6.44 30.79
CA GLU A 255 -25.17 7.52 31.48
C GLU A 255 -26.50 7.70 30.75
N LEU A 256 -27.61 7.46 31.45
CA LEU A 256 -28.91 8.00 31.04
C LEU A 256 -28.75 9.53 31.11
N ASP A 257 -28.93 10.21 29.98
CA ASP A 257 -29.22 11.64 29.99
C ASP A 257 -30.49 11.91 30.82
#